data_AF-A0A972FMD5-F1
#
_entry.id   AF-A0A972FMD5-F1
#
_cell.length_a   1.000
_cell.length_b   1.000
_cell.length_c   1.000
_cell.angle_alpha   90.00
_cell.angle_beta   90.00
_cell.angle_gamma   90.00
#
_symmetry.space_group_name_H-M   'P 1'
#
loop_
_entity.id
_entity.type
_entity.pdbx_description
1 polymer ?
#
loop_
_entity_poly.entity_id
_entity_poly.type
_entity_poly.pdbx_seq_one_letter_code
_entity_poly.pdbx_strand_id
1 'polypeptide(L)'
;MMKTHQGMRTAIGLKQKGLATLLGISRQRLSMFEAGKRDLPVHLLRMIASLADYMQQGKRTNEDSGRLRLEQKKEQHFLESRFRENEFQRLRTAKLIKRLAERQKQDNLLQELGQFLMASDTAQKDNAVIASIRDKAEKSSGSMHFDELLELRYKMELLETERKLLQAKLKQEKSS
;
A
#
# COMPACT_ATOMS: atom_id res chain seq x y z
N MET A 1 29.77 17.91 -38.27
CA MET A 1 29.93 17.96 -36.80
C MET A 1 28.91 17.01 -36.16
N MET A 2 29.33 15.82 -35.72
CA MET A 2 28.41 14.79 -35.19
C MET A 2 28.19 14.97 -33.67
N LYS A 3 26.94 15.23 -33.28
CA LYS A 3 26.47 15.15 -31.88
C LYS A 3 26.21 13.68 -31.53
N THR A 4 27.22 12.85 -31.21
CA THR A 4 26.98 11.38 -31.16
C THR A 4 27.59 10.57 -30.02
N HIS A 5 28.20 11.13 -28.98
CA HIS A 5 28.72 10.26 -27.90
C HIS A 5 27.89 10.15 -26.61
N GLN A 6 26.94 11.06 -26.33
CA GLN A 6 26.01 10.88 -25.19
C GLN A 6 25.04 9.69 -25.40
N GLY A 7 24.81 9.28 -26.65
CA GLY A 7 23.91 8.18 -27.02
C GLY A 7 24.42 6.78 -26.64
N MET A 8 25.73 6.60 -26.41
CA MET A 8 26.32 5.28 -26.16
C MET A 8 25.91 4.71 -24.80
N ARG A 9 25.91 5.55 -23.76
CA ARG A 9 25.49 5.16 -22.40
C ARG A 9 24.01 4.84 -22.33
N THR A 10 23.19 5.62 -23.03
CA THR A 10 21.74 5.42 -23.08
C THR A 10 21.38 4.17 -23.87
N ALA A 11 22.11 3.83 -24.94
CA ALA A 11 21.87 2.61 -25.70
C ALA A 11 22.17 1.33 -24.90
N ILE A 12 23.13 1.39 -23.97
CA ILE A 12 23.56 0.26 -23.14
C ILE A 12 22.91 0.25 -21.75
N GLY A 13 22.33 1.38 -21.30
CA GLY A 13 21.71 1.52 -19.98
C GLY A 13 22.68 1.70 -18.81
N LEU A 14 23.96 2.01 -19.07
CA LEU A 14 24.99 2.16 -18.05
C LEU A 14 25.31 3.63 -17.73
N LYS A 15 25.54 3.92 -16.44
CA LYS A 15 26.11 5.19 -15.99
C LYS A 15 27.60 5.29 -16.40
N GLN A 16 28.15 6.50 -16.52
CA GLN A 16 29.56 6.72 -16.93
C GLN A 16 30.56 5.88 -16.15
N LYS A 17 30.39 5.75 -14.83
CA LYS A 17 31.28 4.92 -14.01
C LYS A 17 31.25 3.46 -14.47
N GLY A 18 30.07 2.91 -14.70
CA GLY A 18 29.89 1.52 -15.14
C GLY A 18 30.43 1.28 -16.54
N LEU A 19 30.15 2.17 -17.50
CA LEU A 19 30.68 2.03 -18.85
C LEU A 19 32.21 2.18 -18.89
N ALA A 20 32.78 3.10 -18.09
CA ALA A 20 34.22 3.26 -18.00
C ALA A 20 34.91 2.00 -17.44
N THR A 21 34.34 1.41 -16.39
CA THR A 21 34.80 0.13 -15.83
C THR A 21 34.72 -1.00 -16.86
N LEU A 22 33.60 -1.11 -17.59
CA LEU A 22 33.42 -2.13 -18.62
C LEU A 22 34.44 -2.02 -19.75
N LEU A 23 34.75 -0.80 -20.18
CA LEU A 23 35.71 -0.52 -21.25
C LEU A 23 37.18 -0.49 -20.76
N GLY A 24 37.43 -0.71 -19.47
CA GLY A 24 38.79 -0.67 -18.90
C GLY A 24 39.45 0.72 -18.93
N ILE A 25 38.66 1.80 -18.96
CA ILE A 25 39.18 3.19 -19.01
C ILE A 25 38.75 4.00 -17.79
N SER A 26 39.42 5.13 -17.54
CA SER A 26 39.00 6.02 -16.46
C SER A 26 37.73 6.78 -16.82
N ARG A 27 36.92 7.13 -15.80
CA ARG A 27 35.72 7.95 -15.96
C ARG A 27 36.01 9.30 -16.64
N GLN A 28 37.17 9.91 -16.33
CA GLN A 28 37.60 11.16 -16.96
C GLN A 28 37.87 10.97 -18.45
N ARG A 29 38.55 9.88 -18.86
CA ARG A 29 38.77 9.58 -20.28
C ARG A 29 37.45 9.37 -21.01
N LEU A 30 36.53 8.61 -20.42
CA LEU A 30 35.20 8.43 -20.99
C LEU A 30 34.46 9.77 -21.16
N SER A 31 34.55 10.67 -20.18
CA SER A 31 33.96 12.01 -20.27
C SER A 31 34.59 12.85 -21.40
N MET A 32 35.91 12.74 -21.61
CA MET A 32 36.57 13.43 -22.73
C MET A 32 36.13 12.90 -24.10
N PHE A 33 35.94 11.59 -24.23
CA PHE A 33 35.39 10.99 -25.44
C PHE A 33 33.93 11.41 -25.66
N GLU A 34 33.13 11.45 -24.59
CA GLU A 34 31.73 11.89 -24.67
C GLU A 34 31.56 13.37 -25.02
N ALA A 35 32.47 14.21 -24.55
CA ALA A 35 32.50 15.63 -24.84
C ALA A 35 33.16 15.97 -26.20
N GLY A 36 33.59 14.96 -26.98
CA GLY A 36 34.27 15.16 -28.27
C GLY A 36 35.65 15.82 -28.14
N LYS A 37 36.24 15.82 -26.93
CA LYS A 37 37.57 16.40 -26.68
C LYS A 37 38.71 15.46 -27.09
N ARG A 38 38.38 14.18 -27.31
CA ARG A 38 39.28 13.12 -27.82
C ARG A 38 38.46 12.14 -28.63
N ASP A 39 39.07 11.54 -29.65
CA ASP A 39 38.46 10.46 -30.39
C ASP A 39 38.52 9.15 -29.62
N LEU A 40 37.43 8.38 -29.69
CA LEU A 40 37.35 7.07 -29.06
C LEU A 40 38.16 6.06 -29.92
N PRO A 41 39.09 5.30 -29.33
CA PRO A 41 39.81 4.26 -30.06
C PRO A 41 38.88 3.28 -30.75
N VAL A 42 39.23 2.88 -31.98
CA VAL A 42 38.42 2.01 -32.85
C VAL A 42 38.02 0.69 -32.18
N HIS A 43 38.92 0.11 -31.37
CA HIS A 43 38.64 -1.12 -30.64
C HIS A 43 37.54 -0.95 -29.58
N LEU A 44 37.47 0.20 -28.90
CA LEU A 44 36.42 0.51 -27.93
C LEU A 44 35.09 0.81 -28.63
N LEU A 45 35.12 1.51 -29.76
CA LEU A 45 33.93 1.72 -30.61
C LEU A 45 33.31 0.39 -31.03
N ARG A 46 34.13 -0.56 -31.48
CA ARG A 46 33.68 -1.89 -31.90
C ARG A 46 33.04 -2.65 -30.74
N MET A 47 33.65 -2.60 -29.55
CA MET A 47 33.11 -3.25 -28.35
C MET A 47 31.75 -2.65 -27.95
N ILE A 48 31.61 -1.32 -27.95
CA ILE A 48 30.35 -0.63 -27.66
C ILE A 48 29.27 -1.01 -28.68
N ALA A 49 29.60 -1.03 -29.97
CA ALA A 49 28.67 -1.38 -31.03
C ALA A 49 28.17 -2.83 -30.87
N SER A 50 29.08 -3.78 -30.61
CA SER A 50 28.72 -5.18 -30.37
C SER A 50 27.85 -5.35 -29.11
N LEU A 51 28.13 -4.58 -28.05
CA LEU A 51 27.33 -4.63 -26.82
C LEU A 51 25.92 -4.03 -27.04
N ALA A 52 25.83 -2.94 -27.78
CA ALA A 52 24.56 -2.31 -28.14
C ALA A 52 23.71 -3.24 -29.01
N ASP A 53 24.33 -3.91 -29.99
CA ASP A 53 23.68 -4.89 -30.86
C ASP A 53 23.18 -6.10 -30.05
N TYR A 54 24.00 -6.66 -29.16
CA TYR A 54 23.59 -7.74 -28.26
C TYR A 54 22.42 -7.35 -27.34
N MET A 55 22.44 -6.14 -26.76
CA MET A 55 21.36 -5.63 -25.91
C MET A 55 20.06 -5.37 -26.71
N GLN A 56 20.16 -5.01 -27.99
CA GLN A 56 19.00 -4.85 -28.88
C GLN A 56 18.44 -6.19 -29.36
N GLN A 57 19.29 -7.18 -29.58
CA GLN A 57 18.91 -8.55 -29.95
C GLN A 57 18.32 -9.32 -28.76
N GLY A 58 18.81 -9.07 -27.53
CA GLY A 58 18.31 -9.68 -26.29
C GLY A 58 16.85 -9.30 -25.94
N LYS A 59 16.33 -8.18 -26.47
CA LYS A 59 14.90 -7.83 -26.38
C LYS A 59 13.98 -8.77 -27.18
N ARG A 60 14.52 -9.76 -27.89
CA ARG A 60 13.76 -10.67 -28.77
C ARG A 60 13.79 -12.14 -28.33
N THR A 61 14.35 -12.48 -27.17
CA THR A 61 14.50 -13.88 -26.75
C THR A 61 13.58 -14.27 -25.59
N ASN A 62 13.24 -15.57 -25.54
CA ASN A 62 12.34 -16.22 -24.57
C ASN A 62 12.65 -15.92 -23.08
N GLU A 63 13.81 -15.38 -22.72
CA GLU A 63 14.13 -15.03 -21.33
C GLU A 63 13.29 -13.86 -20.79
N ASP A 64 12.86 -12.93 -21.65
CA ASP A 64 11.93 -11.87 -21.26
C ASP A 64 10.57 -12.46 -20.85
N SER A 65 10.14 -13.56 -21.48
CA SER A 65 8.92 -14.28 -21.07
C SER A 65 9.06 -14.93 -19.69
N GLY A 66 10.26 -15.39 -19.33
CA GLY A 66 10.55 -15.96 -18.01
C GLY A 66 10.56 -14.91 -16.91
N ARG A 67 11.13 -13.73 -17.18
CA ARG A 67 11.13 -12.58 -16.27
C ARG A 67 9.73 -12.01 -16.07
N LEU A 68 8.97 -11.81 -17.15
CA LEU A 68 7.58 -11.37 -17.09
C LEU A 68 6.71 -12.33 -16.28
N ARG A 69 6.86 -13.66 -16.47
CA ARG A 69 6.15 -14.67 -15.68
C ARG A 69 6.53 -14.63 -14.20
N LEU A 70 7.80 -14.37 -13.88
CA LEU A 70 8.26 -14.25 -12.49
C LEU A 70 7.71 -12.97 -11.84
N GLU A 71 7.67 -11.86 -12.57
CA GLU A 71 7.08 -10.60 -12.11
C GLU A 71 5.58 -10.74 -11.89
N GLN A 72 4.84 -11.35 -12.81
CA GLN A 72 3.42 -11.67 -12.66
C GLN A 72 3.15 -12.55 -11.43
N LYS A 73 3.96 -13.60 -11.19
CA LYS A 73 3.82 -14.43 -9.99
C LYS A 73 4.05 -13.65 -8.70
N LYS A 74 5.01 -12.71 -8.70
CA LYS A 74 5.27 -11.85 -7.53
C LYS A 74 4.10 -10.87 -7.31
N GLU A 75 3.55 -10.32 -8.38
CA GLU A 75 2.40 -9.42 -8.32
C GLU A 75 1.16 -10.15 -7.78
N GLN A 76 0.84 -11.33 -8.33
CA GLN A 76 -0.22 -12.20 -7.83
C GLN A 76 -0.06 -12.51 -6.34
N HIS A 77 1.12 -12.97 -5.92
CA HIS A 77 1.38 -13.29 -4.51
C HIS A 77 1.22 -12.05 -3.61
N PHE A 78 1.66 -10.88 -4.07
CA PHE A 78 1.49 -9.62 -3.34
C PHE A 78 0.00 -9.26 -3.19
N LEU A 79 -0.78 -9.33 -4.28
CA LEU A 79 -2.20 -9.04 -4.29
C LEU A 79 -2.99 -10.02 -3.40
N GLU A 80 -2.69 -11.32 -3.45
CA GLU A 80 -3.30 -12.33 -2.57
C GLU A 80 -2.98 -12.11 -1.10
N SER A 81 -1.75 -11.71 -0.79
CA SER A 81 -1.35 -11.39 0.58
C SER A 81 -2.09 -10.15 1.09
N ARG A 82 -2.22 -9.10 0.26
CA ARG A 82 -3.02 -7.91 0.58
C ARG A 82 -4.50 -8.23 0.76
N PHE A 83 -5.05 -9.11 -0.06
CA PHE A 83 -6.44 -9.53 0.06
C PHE A 83 -6.71 -10.22 1.40
N ARG A 84 -5.84 -11.17 1.79
CA ARG A 84 -5.94 -11.87 3.09
C ARG A 84 -5.82 -10.92 4.28
N GLU A 85 -4.88 -9.98 4.22
CA GLU A 85 -4.70 -8.95 5.25
C GLU A 85 -5.96 -8.07 5.38
N ASN A 86 -6.54 -7.64 4.26
CA ASN A 86 -7.77 -6.86 4.27
C ASN A 86 -8.94 -7.63 4.90
N GLU A 87 -9.10 -8.93 4.59
CA GLU A 87 -10.13 -9.77 5.23
C GLU A 87 -9.93 -9.86 6.75
N PHE A 88 -8.70 -10.04 7.20
CA PHE A 88 -8.39 -10.04 8.64
C PHE A 88 -8.76 -8.72 9.32
N GLN A 89 -8.40 -7.59 8.70
CA GLN A 89 -8.73 -6.27 9.22
C GLN A 89 -10.24 -6.01 9.27
N ARG A 90 -11.01 -6.50 8.28
CA ARG A 90 -12.47 -6.43 8.30
C ARG A 90 -13.07 -7.26 9.42
N LEU A 91 -12.60 -8.50 9.61
CA LEU A 91 -13.06 -9.35 10.72
C LEU A 91 -12.78 -8.72 12.08
N ARG A 92 -11.59 -8.13 12.26
CA ARG A 92 -11.23 -7.41 13.49
C ARG A 92 -12.13 -6.20 13.71
N THR A 93 -12.31 -5.36 12.69
CA THR A 93 -13.14 -4.15 12.75
C THR A 93 -14.60 -4.51 13.02
N ALA A 94 -15.12 -5.58 12.40
CA ALA A 94 -16.49 -6.05 12.63
C ALA A 94 -16.71 -6.52 14.07
N LYS A 95 -15.74 -7.21 14.67
CA LYS A 95 -15.79 -7.60 16.09
C LYS A 95 -15.80 -6.38 17.00
N LEU A 96 -14.99 -5.36 16.70
CA LEU A 96 -14.96 -4.10 17.47
C LEU A 96 -16.29 -3.35 17.38
N ILE A 97 -16.85 -3.22 16.17
CA ILE A 97 -18.17 -2.61 15.95
C ILE A 97 -19.24 -3.34 16.77
N LYS A 98 -19.26 -4.68 16.73
CA LYS A 98 -20.25 -5.47 17.51
C LYS A 98 -20.14 -5.19 19.01
N ARG A 99 -18.93 -5.24 19.56
CA ARG A 99 -18.69 -4.98 20.99
C ARG A 99 -19.11 -3.57 21.40
N LEU A 100 -18.76 -2.56 20.61
CA LEU A 100 -19.15 -1.17 20.88
C LEU A 100 -20.66 -0.96 20.74
N ALA A 101 -21.29 -1.59 19.74
CA ALA A 101 -22.75 -1.52 19.58
C ALA A 101 -23.50 -2.20 20.74
N GLU A 102 -23.00 -3.32 21.26
CA GLU A 102 -23.55 -3.98 22.45
C GLU A 102 -23.41 -3.10 23.69
N ARG A 103 -22.24 -2.49 23.88
CA ARG A 103 -21.99 -1.54 24.98
C ARG A 103 -22.91 -0.32 24.88
N GLN A 104 -23.04 0.28 23.71
CA GLN A 104 -23.95 1.40 23.47
C GLN A 104 -25.40 1.03 23.78
N LYS A 105 -25.85 -0.18 23.42
CA LYS A 105 -27.20 -0.65 23.77
C LYS A 105 -27.39 -0.75 25.27
N GLN A 106 -26.40 -1.27 26.00
CA GLN A 106 -26.45 -1.34 27.46
C GLN A 106 -26.48 0.05 28.09
N ASP A 107 -25.69 0.99 27.59
CA ASP A 107 -25.66 2.36 28.07
C ASP A 107 -26.99 3.08 27.81
N ASN A 108 -27.60 2.87 26.63
CA ASN A 108 -28.92 3.42 26.31
C ASN A 108 -30.01 2.86 27.23
N LEU A 109 -30.01 1.54 27.49
CA LEU A 109 -30.96 0.92 28.43
C LEU A 109 -30.79 1.46 29.86
N LEU A 110 -29.55 1.66 30.30
CA LEU A 110 -29.26 2.29 31.59
C LEU A 110 -29.77 3.74 31.65
N GLN A 111 -29.67 4.49 30.55
CA GLN A 111 -30.23 5.83 30.45
C GLN A 111 -31.75 5.84 30.48
N GLU A 112 -32.41 4.97 29.73
CA GLU A 112 -33.88 4.83 29.75
C GLU A 112 -34.38 4.45 31.15
N LEU A 113 -33.71 3.51 31.81
CA LEU A 113 -34.02 3.14 33.20
C LEU A 113 -33.78 4.30 34.17
N GLY A 114 -32.67 5.03 34.03
CA GLY A 114 -32.39 6.21 34.83
C GLY A 114 -33.46 7.29 34.66
N GLN A 115 -33.87 7.58 33.43
CA GLN A 115 -34.93 8.53 33.12
C GLN A 115 -36.28 8.09 33.68
N PHE A 116 -36.63 6.81 33.53
CA PHE A 116 -37.85 6.25 34.10
C PHE A 116 -37.87 6.38 35.62
N LEU A 117 -36.76 6.07 36.30
CA LEU A 117 -36.61 6.21 37.76
C LEU A 117 -36.61 7.67 38.23
N MET A 118 -36.29 8.65 37.36
CA MET A 118 -36.43 10.07 37.68
C MET A 118 -37.86 10.58 37.46
N ALA A 119 -38.58 10.05 36.48
CA ALA A 119 -39.94 10.46 36.11
C ALA A 119 -41.00 9.79 36.98
N SER A 120 -40.75 8.55 37.40
CA SER A 120 -41.56 7.88 38.42
C SER A 120 -41.08 8.35 39.78
N ASP A 121 -41.92 9.12 40.47
CA ASP A 121 -41.72 9.54 41.86
C ASP A 121 -41.89 8.34 42.81
N THR A 122 -41.24 7.20 42.49
CA THR A 122 -41.08 6.07 43.42
C THR A 122 -40.09 6.50 44.47
N ALA A 123 -40.64 7.26 45.42
CA ALA A 123 -40.05 7.69 46.65
C ALA A 123 -39.39 6.51 47.37
N GLN A 124 -38.07 6.44 47.27
CA GLN A 124 -37.20 6.18 48.40
C GLN A 124 -35.81 6.73 48.05
N LYS A 125 -35.61 7.99 48.41
CA LYS A 125 -34.32 8.70 48.36
C LYS A 125 -33.19 7.98 49.14
N ASP A 126 -33.53 6.92 49.88
CA ASP A 126 -32.59 6.16 50.73
C ASP A 126 -32.09 4.85 50.10
N ASN A 127 -32.55 4.49 48.89
CA ASN A 127 -32.06 3.28 48.25
C ASN A 127 -30.76 3.57 47.48
N ALA A 128 -29.62 3.30 48.11
CA ALA A 128 -28.27 3.49 47.54
C ALA A 128 -28.11 2.87 46.14
N VAL A 129 -28.88 1.82 45.83
CA VAL A 129 -28.90 1.17 44.52
C VAL A 129 -29.47 2.10 43.44
N ILE A 130 -30.57 2.80 43.71
CA ILE A 130 -31.22 3.72 42.76
C ILE A 130 -30.31 4.93 42.48
N ALA A 131 -29.68 5.49 43.52
CA ALA A 131 -28.68 6.55 43.37
C ALA A 131 -27.50 6.10 42.51
N SER A 132 -26.99 4.88 42.72
CA SER A 132 -25.88 4.35 41.93
C SER A 132 -26.23 4.10 40.45
N ILE A 133 -27.49 3.74 40.15
CA ILE A 133 -27.97 3.54 38.77
C ILE A 133 -28.10 4.90 38.08
N ARG A 134 -28.62 5.90 38.78
CA ARG A 134 -28.70 7.29 38.30
C ARG A 134 -27.32 7.87 37.98
N ASP A 135 -26.37 7.76 38.91
CA ASP A 135 -25.00 8.26 38.72
C ASP A 135 -24.31 7.57 37.54
N LYS A 136 -24.58 6.29 37.30
CA LYS A 136 -24.06 5.55 36.15
C LYS A 136 -24.72 5.97 34.84
N ALA A 137 -26.02 6.24 34.84
CA ALA A 137 -26.76 6.71 33.67
C ALA A 137 -26.34 8.13 33.23
N GLU A 138 -26.05 9.01 34.19
CA GLU A 138 -25.51 10.35 33.89
C GLU A 138 -24.07 10.26 33.34
N LYS A 139 -23.25 9.34 33.86
CA LYS A 139 -21.86 9.13 33.40
C LYS A 139 -21.74 8.38 32.08
N SER A 140 -22.73 7.59 31.66
CA SER A 140 -22.71 6.83 30.40
C SER A 140 -23.03 7.69 29.16
N SER A 141 -23.09 9.02 29.30
CA SER A 141 -23.42 10.02 28.27
C SER A 141 -22.64 9.87 26.94
N GLY A 142 -23.12 8.98 26.08
CA GLY A 142 -23.45 9.13 24.65
C GLY A 142 -22.38 9.53 23.62
N SER A 143 -21.50 10.48 23.91
CA SER A 143 -20.63 11.10 22.89
C SER A 143 -19.43 10.22 22.54
N MET A 144 -18.77 9.65 23.54
CA MET A 144 -17.53 8.91 23.35
C MET A 144 -17.70 7.63 22.51
N HIS A 145 -18.86 6.98 22.61
CA HIS A 145 -19.16 5.76 21.85
C HIS A 145 -19.65 6.03 20.43
N PHE A 146 -20.20 7.21 20.16
CA PHE A 146 -20.68 7.57 18.83
C PHE A 146 -19.52 7.82 17.87
N ASP A 147 -18.53 8.61 18.29
CA ASP A 147 -17.37 8.96 17.45
C ASP A 147 -16.52 7.72 17.13
N GLU A 148 -16.22 6.90 18.13
CA GLU A 148 -15.48 5.64 17.94
C GLU A 148 -16.20 4.67 16.98
N LEU A 149 -17.53 4.61 17.05
CA LEU A 149 -18.32 3.73 16.18
C LEU A 149 -18.36 4.28 14.75
N LEU A 150 -18.44 5.60 14.58
CA LEU A 150 -18.38 6.27 13.29
C LEU A 150 -17.03 6.03 12.61
N GLU A 151 -15.92 6.18 13.34
CA GLU A 151 -14.57 5.90 12.83
C GLU A 151 -14.43 4.44 12.37
N LEU A 152 -14.91 3.49 13.15
CA LEU A 152 -14.85 2.07 12.79
C LEU A 152 -15.73 1.73 11.58
N ARG A 153 -16.89 2.39 11.42
CA ARG A 153 -17.73 2.25 10.22
C ARG A 153 -17.03 2.81 8.99
N TYR A 154 -16.47 4.01 9.08
CA TYR A 154 -15.71 4.61 7.99
C TYR A 154 -14.52 3.72 7.58
N LYS A 155 -13.79 3.19 8.57
CA LYS A 155 -12.71 2.22 8.33
C LYS A 155 -13.20 0.96 7.62
N MET A 156 -14.38 0.44 7.99
CA MET A 156 -14.97 -0.72 7.32
C MET A 156 -15.27 -0.43 5.85
N GLU A 157 -15.83 0.74 5.55
CA GLU A 157 -16.13 1.15 4.17
C GLU A 157 -14.84 1.25 3.34
N LEU A 158 -13.79 1.86 3.89
CA LEU A 158 -12.49 1.95 3.22
C LEU A 158 -11.93 0.56 2.92
N LEU A 159 -11.98 -0.36 3.87
CA LEU A 159 -11.54 -1.75 3.66
C LEU A 159 -12.39 -2.48 2.60
N GLU A 160 -13.69 -2.19 2.51
CA GLU A 160 -14.53 -2.77 1.46
C GLU A 160 -14.22 -2.24 0.07
N THR A 161 -13.92 -0.96 -0.06
CA THR A 161 -13.49 -0.38 -1.33
C THR A 161 -12.14 -0.96 -1.78
N GLU A 162 -11.18 -1.09 -0.85
CA GLU A 162 -9.89 -1.73 -1.11
C GLU A 162 -10.08 -3.18 -1.55
N ARG A 163 -10.96 -3.95 -0.89
CA ARG A 163 -11.26 -5.34 -1.27
C ARG A 163 -11.79 -5.44 -2.70
N LYS A 164 -12.74 -4.58 -3.08
CA LYS A 164 -13.32 -4.55 -4.43
C LYS A 164 -12.23 -4.27 -5.47
N LEU A 165 -11.31 -3.35 -5.18
CA LEU A 165 -10.19 -3.00 -6.05
C LEU A 165 -9.19 -4.16 -6.17
N LEU A 166 -8.80 -4.78 -5.06
CA LEU A 166 -7.92 -5.96 -5.06
C LEU A 166 -8.55 -7.13 -5.82
N GLN A 167 -9.86 -7.36 -5.65
CA GLN A 167 -10.59 -8.39 -6.37
C GLN A 167 -10.66 -8.11 -7.88
N ALA A 168 -10.83 -6.85 -8.28
CA ALA A 168 -10.81 -6.46 -9.69
C ALA A 168 -9.43 -6.71 -10.32
N LYS A 169 -8.35 -6.35 -9.63
CA LYS A 169 -6.97 -6.60 -10.09
C LYS A 169 -6.66 -8.09 -10.22
N LEU A 170 -7.04 -8.89 -9.22
CA LEU A 170 -6.87 -10.35 -9.27
C LEU A 170 -7.68 -11.01 -10.39
N LYS A 171 -8.82 -10.44 -10.80
CA LYS A 171 -9.61 -10.94 -11.94
C LYS A 171 -8.96 -10.57 -13.28
N GLN A 172 -8.44 -9.35 -13.40
CA GLN A 172 -7.74 -8.90 -14.62
C GLN A 172 -6.48 -9.74 -14.90
N GLU A 173 -5.74 -10.12 -13.86
CA GLU A 173 -4.57 -11.01 -14.00
C GLU A 173 -4.91 -12.46 -14.33
N LYS A 174 -6.13 -12.93 -14.04
CA LYS A 174 -6.59 -14.29 -14.40
C LYS A 174 -7.16 -14.37 -15.81
N SER A 175 -7.46 -13.23 -16.44
CA SER A 175 -7.98 -13.12 -17.80
C SER A 175 -6.93 -12.67 -18.83
N SER A 176 -5.69 -12.38 -18.40
CA SER A 176 -4.53 -12.09 -19.26
C SER A 176 -3.59 -13.29 -19.29
#